data_AF-L1L6Z1-F1
#
_entry.id   AF-L1L6Z1-F1
#
_cell.length_a   1.000
_cell.length_b   1.000
_cell.length_c   1.000
_cell.angle_alpha   90.00
_cell.angle_beta   90.00
_cell.angle_gamma   90.00
#
_symmetry.space_group_name_H-M   'P 1'
#
loop_
_entity.id
_entity.type
_entity.pdbx_description
1 polymer ?
#
loop_
_entity_poly.entity_id
_entity_poly.type
_entity_poly.pdbx_seq_one_letter_code
_entity_poly.pdbx_strand_id
1 'polypeptide(L)'
;MGLPWADDMTLAMIERWGRWTVGWRWAHDENDFDGGPVGAWSRPSVSISADPEETLARVAEALCEWRAWLEDMADRFDHYPLSTMSAEDRQDAWERATARLVTHVVDRTGAGSAWYGHCEQVLVWFLTRWGVAEDTAQAQVERAIDGRFESWSGPKLVVLNDIAERLATALEADS
;
A
#
# COMPACT_ATOMS: atom_id res chain seq x y z
N MET A 1 -25.71 -5.84 -7.75
CA MET A 1 -25.61 -5.18 -9.07
C MET A 1 -24.35 -4.33 -9.25
N GLY A 2 -23.69 -3.84 -8.19
CA GLY A 2 -22.53 -2.93 -8.34
C GLY A 2 -21.14 -3.56 -8.55
N LEU A 3 -20.89 -4.78 -8.07
CA LEU A 3 -19.57 -5.42 -8.21
C LEU A 3 -19.16 -5.67 -9.68
N PRO A 4 -20.01 -6.29 -10.53
CA PRO A 4 -19.65 -6.49 -11.95
C PRO A 4 -19.38 -5.18 -12.69
N TRP A 5 -20.17 -4.13 -12.41
CA TRP A 5 -19.97 -2.81 -13.03
C TRP A 5 -18.63 -2.18 -12.62
N ALA A 6 -18.25 -2.29 -11.35
CA ALA A 6 -17.02 -1.71 -10.84
C ALA A 6 -15.77 -2.47 -11.35
N ASP A 7 -15.89 -3.79 -11.55
CA ASP A 7 -14.88 -4.61 -12.21
C ASP A 7 -14.75 -4.23 -13.70
N ASP A 8 -15.86 -4.10 -14.43
CA ASP A 8 -15.87 -3.65 -15.83
C ASP A 8 -15.26 -2.25 -15.98
N MET A 9 -15.56 -1.33 -15.06
CA MET A 9 -14.94 0.00 -15.01
C MET A 9 -13.43 -0.11 -14.81
N THR A 10 -12.98 -0.99 -13.91
CA THR A 10 -11.55 -1.23 -13.67
C THR A 10 -10.87 -1.76 -14.95
N LEU A 11 -11.50 -2.69 -15.67
CA LEU A 11 -10.98 -3.21 -16.94
C LEU A 11 -10.89 -2.12 -18.01
N ALA A 12 -11.93 -1.27 -18.15
CA ALA A 12 -11.92 -0.15 -19.07
C ALA A 12 -10.80 0.86 -18.76
N MET A 13 -10.54 1.12 -17.47
CA MET A 13 -9.42 1.96 -17.05
C MET A 13 -8.06 1.33 -17.38
N ILE A 14 -7.89 0.04 -17.14
CA ILE A 14 -6.66 -0.69 -17.47
C ILE A 14 -6.38 -0.61 -18.96
N GLU A 15 -7.40 -0.83 -19.79
CA GLU A 15 -7.27 -0.76 -21.25
C GLU A 15 -6.85 0.64 -21.72
N ARG A 16 -7.37 1.69 -21.07
CA ARG A 16 -7.15 3.08 -21.48
C ARG A 16 -5.87 3.71 -20.91
N TRP A 17 -5.57 3.44 -19.64
CA TRP A 17 -4.54 4.14 -18.87
C TRP A 17 -3.48 3.21 -18.28
N GLY A 18 -3.69 1.90 -18.32
CA GLY A 18 -2.73 0.88 -17.89
C GLY A 18 -3.00 0.33 -16.49
N ARG A 19 -2.23 -0.70 -16.12
CA ARG A 19 -2.42 -1.50 -14.89
C ARG A 19 -2.35 -0.71 -13.58
N TRP A 20 -1.72 0.47 -13.57
CA TRP A 20 -1.62 1.28 -12.36
C TRP A 20 -3.00 1.65 -11.81
N THR A 21 -4.07 1.63 -12.62
CA THR A 21 -5.41 2.03 -12.17
C THR A 21 -6.08 1.02 -11.24
N VAL A 22 -5.59 -0.22 -11.11
CA VAL A 22 -6.27 -1.31 -10.36
C VAL A 22 -6.66 -0.93 -8.93
N GLY A 23 -5.85 -0.13 -8.23
CA GLY A 23 -6.10 0.24 -6.84
C GLY A 23 -7.13 1.35 -6.61
N TRP A 24 -7.78 1.88 -7.65
CA TRP A 24 -8.70 3.03 -7.53
C TRP A 24 -9.89 2.80 -6.58
N ARG A 25 -10.24 1.53 -6.30
CA ARG A 25 -11.31 1.15 -5.35
C ARG A 25 -10.80 0.63 -4.01
N TRP A 26 -9.51 0.71 -3.75
CA TRP A 26 -8.95 0.26 -2.49
C TRP A 26 -9.28 1.26 -1.38
N ALA A 27 -10.53 1.16 -0.93
CA ALA A 27 -11.17 2.11 -0.05
C ALA A 27 -10.75 1.93 1.40
N HIS A 28 -10.82 3.01 2.19
CA HIS A 28 -10.64 2.98 3.64
C HIS A 28 -11.62 2.03 4.33
N ASP A 29 -11.19 1.44 5.45
CA ASP A 29 -12.03 0.62 6.34
C ASP A 29 -12.82 -0.46 5.59
N GLU A 30 -13.91 -0.98 6.16
CA GLU A 30 -14.72 -2.08 5.63
C GLU A 30 -15.48 -1.76 4.32
N ASN A 31 -14.95 -0.90 3.46
CA ASN A 31 -15.46 -0.60 2.13
C ASN A 31 -14.95 -1.62 1.09
N ASP A 32 -15.06 -1.32 -0.22
CA ASP A 32 -14.99 -2.31 -1.32
C ASP A 32 -13.87 -3.38 -1.17
N PHE A 33 -12.60 -2.96 -1.15
CA PHE A 33 -11.43 -3.86 -0.99
C PHE A 33 -10.74 -3.80 0.39
N ASP A 34 -11.35 -3.09 1.33
CA ASP A 34 -10.93 -2.91 2.73
C ASP A 34 -9.51 -2.33 2.98
N GLY A 35 -9.40 -1.37 3.91
CA GLY A 35 -8.12 -0.92 4.47
C GLY A 35 -7.16 -0.19 3.53
N GLY A 36 -7.63 0.20 2.35
CA GLY A 36 -6.82 0.91 1.38
C GLY A 36 -6.74 2.41 1.64
N PRO A 37 -5.97 3.14 0.81
CA PRO A 37 -5.73 4.56 1.00
C PRO A 37 -6.81 5.45 0.36
N VAL A 38 -7.78 4.93 -0.39
CA VAL A 38 -8.75 5.75 -1.13
C VAL A 38 -9.93 6.12 -0.24
N GLY A 39 -10.26 7.40 -0.15
CA GLY A 39 -11.38 7.93 0.63
C GLY A 39 -12.61 8.28 -0.22
N ALA A 40 -12.42 8.66 -1.48
CA ALA A 40 -13.51 9.06 -2.37
C ALA A 40 -14.42 7.90 -2.84
N TRP A 41 -14.00 6.65 -2.62
CA TRP A 41 -14.77 5.45 -2.93
C TRP A 41 -15.14 4.68 -1.65
N SER A 42 -16.36 4.15 -1.61
CA SER A 42 -16.87 3.29 -0.53
C SER A 42 -17.34 1.97 -1.16
N ARG A 43 -18.47 1.42 -0.75
CA ARG A 43 -19.07 0.24 -1.39
C ARG A 43 -19.85 0.64 -2.64
N PRO A 44 -19.88 -0.17 -3.71
CA PRO A 44 -20.66 0.15 -4.92
C PRO A 44 -22.13 0.50 -4.66
N SER A 45 -22.76 -0.11 -3.65
CA SER A 45 -24.16 0.18 -3.28
C SER A 45 -24.40 1.58 -2.70
N VAL A 46 -23.34 2.25 -2.24
CA VAL A 46 -23.39 3.60 -1.66
C VAL A 46 -22.80 4.62 -2.64
N SER A 47 -21.75 4.25 -3.35
CA SER A 47 -21.02 5.15 -4.25
C SER A 47 -21.66 5.29 -5.64
N ILE A 48 -22.39 4.28 -6.13
CA ILE A 48 -23.14 4.37 -7.39
C ILE A 48 -24.47 5.07 -7.10
N SER A 49 -24.64 6.25 -7.69
CA SER A 49 -25.88 7.01 -7.57
C SER A 49 -26.81 6.80 -8.76
N ALA A 50 -28.03 7.33 -8.67
CA ALA A 50 -28.97 7.34 -9.80
C ALA A 50 -28.50 8.26 -10.94
N ASP A 51 -27.57 9.18 -10.66
CA ASP A 51 -26.96 10.08 -11.64
C ASP A 51 -25.60 9.51 -12.11
N PRO A 52 -25.49 9.12 -13.39
CA PRO A 52 -24.23 8.63 -13.93
C PRO A 52 -23.08 9.65 -13.85
N GLU A 53 -23.36 10.96 -13.96
CA GLU A 53 -22.30 11.99 -13.90
C GLU A 53 -21.70 12.08 -12.50
N GLU A 54 -22.55 12.03 -11.48
CA GLU A 54 -22.12 12.01 -10.08
C GLU A 54 -21.30 10.75 -9.75
N THR A 55 -21.70 9.60 -10.30
CA THR A 55 -20.94 8.35 -10.16
C THR A 55 -19.57 8.47 -10.83
N LEU A 56 -19.50 9.01 -12.05
CA LEU A 56 -18.24 9.21 -12.77
C LEU A 56 -17.33 10.23 -12.09
N ALA A 57 -17.88 11.27 -11.47
CA ALA A 57 -17.12 12.24 -10.69
C ALA A 57 -16.40 11.56 -9.50
N ARG A 58 -17.11 10.70 -8.75
CA ARG A 58 -16.50 9.92 -7.64
C ARG A 58 -15.41 8.98 -8.12
N VAL A 59 -15.65 8.30 -9.24
CA VAL A 59 -14.66 7.42 -9.87
C VAL A 59 -13.39 8.20 -10.25
N ALA A 60 -13.56 9.38 -10.85
CA ALA A 60 -12.43 10.23 -11.22
C ALA A 60 -11.66 10.75 -9.98
N GLU A 61 -12.38 11.14 -8.93
CA GLU A 61 -11.77 11.56 -7.66
C GLU A 61 -10.97 10.43 -7.02
N ALA A 62 -11.55 9.24 -6.90
CA ALA A 62 -10.89 8.04 -6.37
C ALA A 62 -9.65 7.63 -7.17
N LEU A 63 -9.70 7.72 -8.51
CA LEU A 63 -8.56 7.45 -9.37
C LEU A 63 -7.43 8.49 -9.18
N CYS A 64 -7.78 9.76 -9.01
CA CYS A 64 -6.82 10.83 -8.72
C CYS A 64 -6.17 10.66 -7.34
N GLU A 65 -6.95 10.30 -6.31
CA GLU A 65 -6.40 9.99 -4.98
C GLU A 65 -5.43 8.81 -5.02
N TRP A 66 -5.82 7.75 -5.74
CA TRP A 66 -4.97 6.59 -5.93
C TRP A 66 -3.67 6.93 -6.65
N ARG A 67 -3.75 7.74 -7.71
CA ARG A 67 -2.56 8.21 -8.42
C ARG A 67 -1.64 9.03 -7.52
N ALA A 68 -2.18 9.99 -6.78
CA ALA A 68 -1.42 10.82 -5.87
C ALA A 68 -0.73 9.98 -4.78
N TRP A 69 -1.39 8.94 -4.29
CA TRP A 69 -0.79 7.97 -3.37
C TRP A 69 0.39 7.22 -3.99
N LEU A 70 0.25 6.71 -5.22
CA LEU A 70 1.34 6.01 -5.91
C LEU A 70 2.55 6.92 -6.17
N GLU A 71 2.31 8.17 -6.56
CA GLU A 71 3.37 9.16 -6.79
C GLU A 71 4.11 9.51 -5.49
N ASP A 72 3.40 9.73 -4.37
CA ASP A 72 4.03 9.96 -3.07
C ASP A 72 4.81 8.73 -2.57
N MET A 73 4.35 7.50 -2.86
CA MET A 73 5.13 6.29 -2.51
C MET A 73 6.43 6.22 -3.31
N ALA A 74 6.38 6.49 -4.61
CA ALA A 74 7.57 6.48 -5.46
C ALA A 74 8.61 7.50 -4.97
N ASP A 75 8.19 8.73 -4.63
CA ASP A 75 9.07 9.78 -4.10
C ASP A 75 9.71 9.38 -2.76
N ARG A 76 8.97 8.68 -1.90
CA ARG A 76 9.49 8.15 -0.62
C ARG A 76 10.45 7.00 -0.82
N PHE A 77 10.20 6.13 -1.79
CA PHE A 77 11.11 5.01 -2.07
C PHE A 77 12.46 5.52 -2.55
N ASP A 78 12.46 6.54 -3.40
CA ASP A 78 13.68 7.13 -3.97
C ASP A 78 14.50 7.96 -2.94
N HIS A 79 13.95 8.25 -1.76
CA HIS A 79 14.71 8.86 -0.64
C HIS A 79 15.79 7.94 -0.05
N TYR A 80 15.79 6.65 -0.40
CA TYR A 80 16.72 5.65 0.11
C TYR A 80 17.53 5.07 -1.05
N PRO A 81 18.68 5.64 -1.44
CA PRO A 81 19.47 5.16 -2.57
C PRO A 81 20.28 3.88 -2.24
N LEU A 82 19.58 2.80 -1.88
CA LEU A 82 20.13 1.58 -1.27
C LEU A 82 21.17 0.87 -2.14
N SER A 83 21.02 0.94 -3.47
CA SER A 83 21.97 0.33 -4.42
C SER A 83 23.38 0.95 -4.38
N THR A 84 23.55 2.10 -3.72
CA THR A 84 24.83 2.82 -3.62
C THR A 84 25.44 2.80 -2.22
N MET A 85 24.72 2.24 -1.24
CA MET A 85 25.13 2.22 0.16
C MET A 85 26.04 1.04 0.49
N SER A 86 26.88 1.21 1.52
CA SER A 86 27.59 0.10 2.16
C SER A 86 26.60 -0.86 2.84
N ALA A 87 27.00 -2.09 3.16
CA ALA A 87 26.09 -3.05 3.81
C ALA A 87 25.57 -2.55 5.17
N GLU A 88 26.45 -1.94 5.98
CA GLU A 88 26.07 -1.38 7.28
C GLU A 88 25.08 -0.20 7.12
N ASP A 89 25.37 0.74 6.22
CA ASP A 89 24.47 1.86 5.94
C ASP A 89 23.12 1.41 5.35
N ARG A 90 23.15 0.32 4.58
CA ARG A 90 21.98 -0.24 3.90
C ARG A 90 21.05 -0.93 4.90
N GLN A 91 21.57 -1.65 5.88
CA GLN A 91 20.75 -2.20 6.98
C GLN A 91 20.00 -1.09 7.72
N ASP A 92 20.72 -0.05 8.17
CA ASP A 92 20.13 1.12 8.84
C ASP A 92 19.09 1.83 7.96
N ALA A 93 19.32 1.84 6.63
CA ALA A 93 18.38 2.43 5.68
C ALA A 93 17.12 1.57 5.50
N TRP A 94 17.24 0.24 5.46
CA TRP A 94 16.10 -0.68 5.45
C TRP A 94 15.20 -0.50 6.66
N GLU A 95 15.79 -0.44 7.86
CA GLU A 95 15.04 -0.26 9.10
C GLU A 95 14.28 1.07 9.10
N ARG A 96 14.97 2.16 8.78
CA ARG A 96 14.37 3.50 8.74
C ARG A 96 13.29 3.61 7.66
N ALA A 97 13.50 3.04 6.49
CA ALA A 97 12.52 3.05 5.42
C ALA A 97 11.26 2.28 5.82
N THR A 98 11.43 1.06 6.36
CA THR A 98 10.32 0.23 6.83
C THR A 98 9.49 0.98 7.88
N ALA A 99 10.15 1.54 8.90
CA ALA A 99 9.46 2.27 9.96
C ALA A 99 8.65 3.46 9.40
N ARG A 100 9.25 4.26 8.51
CA ARG A 100 8.60 5.44 7.93
C ARG A 100 7.45 5.07 6.98
N LEU A 101 7.60 4.03 6.18
CA LEU A 101 6.55 3.58 5.26
C LEU A 101 5.34 3.05 6.02
N VAL A 102 5.55 2.23 7.05
CA VAL A 102 4.45 1.74 7.90
C VAL A 102 3.73 2.90 8.59
N THR A 103 4.47 3.84 9.20
CA THR A 103 3.85 5.04 9.80
C THR A 103 3.04 5.81 8.78
N HIS A 104 3.55 5.97 7.56
CA HIS A 104 2.87 6.72 6.53
C HIS A 104 1.58 6.03 6.03
N VAL A 105 1.59 4.70 5.90
CA VAL A 105 0.38 3.92 5.60
C VAL A 105 -0.64 4.05 6.72
N VAL A 106 -0.21 3.94 7.98
CA VAL A 106 -1.07 4.15 9.16
C VAL A 106 -1.71 5.54 9.14
N ASP A 107 -0.94 6.59 8.90
CA ASP A 107 -1.45 7.96 8.83
C ASP A 107 -2.45 8.13 7.69
N ARG A 108 -2.18 7.54 6.51
CA ARG A 108 -3.08 7.64 5.35
C ARG A 108 -4.39 6.90 5.57
N THR A 109 -4.35 5.73 6.18
CA THR A 109 -5.48 4.80 6.36
C THR A 109 -6.21 4.98 7.68
N GLY A 110 -5.69 5.80 8.60
CA GLY A 110 -6.20 5.92 9.97
C GLY A 110 -6.03 4.65 10.81
N ALA A 111 -5.18 3.71 10.38
CA ALA A 111 -5.10 2.34 10.93
C ALA A 111 -6.48 1.65 11.00
N GLY A 112 -7.30 1.87 9.98
CA GLY A 112 -8.66 1.36 9.85
C GLY A 112 -8.80 -0.17 9.82
N SER A 113 -9.94 -0.67 9.32
CA SER A 113 -10.04 -2.10 9.02
C SER A 113 -8.97 -2.51 8.00
N ALA A 114 -8.46 -3.75 8.11
CA ALA A 114 -7.49 -4.40 7.20
C ALA A 114 -6.28 -3.59 6.67
N TRP A 115 -5.91 -2.45 7.27
CA TRP A 115 -4.88 -1.54 6.76
C TRP A 115 -3.51 -2.21 6.53
N TYR A 116 -3.22 -3.25 7.33
CA TYR A 116 -1.99 -4.00 7.26
C TYR A 116 -1.81 -4.74 5.93
N GLY A 117 -2.88 -5.12 5.23
CA GLY A 117 -2.77 -5.72 3.89
C GLY A 117 -2.23 -4.73 2.87
N HIS A 118 -2.66 -3.46 2.91
CA HIS A 118 -2.08 -2.41 2.08
C HIS A 118 -0.66 -2.05 2.52
N CYS A 119 -0.38 -2.11 3.83
CA CYS A 119 0.96 -1.91 4.36
C CYS A 119 1.96 -2.95 3.84
N GLU A 120 1.58 -4.24 3.88
CA GLU A 120 2.37 -5.34 3.32
C GLU A 120 2.66 -5.10 1.84
N GLN A 121 1.64 -4.71 1.07
CA GLN A 121 1.78 -4.41 -0.35
C GLN A 121 2.77 -3.27 -0.63
N VAL A 122 2.73 -2.19 0.15
CA VAL A 122 3.66 -1.05 0.04
C VAL A 122 5.10 -1.47 0.35
N LEU A 123 5.30 -2.29 1.38
CA LEU A 123 6.63 -2.81 1.70
C LEU A 123 7.15 -3.72 0.57
N VAL A 124 6.32 -4.59 0.01
CA VAL A 124 6.70 -5.41 -1.16
C VAL A 124 7.09 -4.53 -2.36
N TRP A 125 6.35 -3.45 -2.64
CA TRP A 125 6.73 -2.51 -3.71
C TRP A 125 8.07 -1.82 -3.44
N PHE A 126 8.32 -1.43 -2.20
CA PHE A 126 9.58 -0.80 -1.83
C PHE A 126 10.76 -1.76 -2.03
N LEU A 127 10.64 -3.01 -1.58
CA LEU A 127 11.69 -4.01 -1.74
C LEU A 127 11.93 -4.34 -3.22
N THR A 128 10.87 -4.50 -4.01
CA THR A 128 10.98 -4.80 -5.45
C THR A 128 11.57 -3.61 -6.24
N ARG A 129 11.25 -2.37 -5.86
CA ARG A 129 11.87 -1.15 -6.42
C ARG A 129 13.40 -1.15 -6.28
N TRP A 130 13.91 -1.80 -5.23
CA TRP A 130 15.34 -1.91 -4.90
C TRP A 130 15.95 -3.28 -5.24
N GLY A 131 15.25 -4.10 -6.04
CA GLY A 131 15.82 -5.29 -6.68
C GLY A 131 15.60 -6.60 -5.94
N VAL A 132 14.84 -6.60 -4.84
CA VAL A 132 14.40 -7.86 -4.20
C VAL A 132 13.33 -8.52 -5.08
N ALA A 133 13.49 -9.81 -5.38
CA ALA A 133 12.49 -10.54 -6.14
C ALA A 133 11.12 -10.53 -5.43
N GLU A 134 10.02 -10.42 -6.17
CA GLU A 134 8.67 -10.24 -5.60
C GLU A 134 8.28 -11.35 -4.61
N ASP A 135 8.49 -12.62 -4.97
CA ASP A 135 8.22 -13.78 -4.09
C ASP A 135 9.03 -13.71 -2.79
N THR A 136 10.30 -13.29 -2.88
CA THR A 136 11.18 -13.11 -1.72
C THR A 136 10.71 -11.93 -0.86
N ALA A 137 10.39 -10.79 -1.48
CA ALA A 137 9.90 -9.61 -0.80
C ALA A 137 8.62 -9.92 -0.02
N GLN A 138 7.67 -10.62 -0.65
CA GLN A 138 6.44 -11.07 -0.02
C GLN A 138 6.72 -11.99 1.18
N ALA A 139 7.53 -13.04 1.00
CA ALA A 139 7.84 -13.97 2.07
C ALA A 139 8.55 -13.32 3.26
N GLN A 140 9.45 -12.36 3.02
CA GLN A 140 10.16 -11.65 4.08
C GLN A 140 9.25 -10.65 4.82
N VAL A 141 8.38 -9.92 4.11
CA VAL A 141 7.40 -9.00 4.71
C VAL A 141 6.40 -9.76 5.57
N GLU A 142 5.81 -10.84 5.04
CA GLU A 142 4.85 -11.68 5.79
C GLU A 142 5.49 -12.25 7.07
N ARG A 143 6.75 -12.72 6.99
CA ARG A 143 7.48 -13.24 8.15
C ARG A 143 7.85 -12.17 9.16
N ALA A 144 8.20 -10.96 8.71
CA ALA A 144 8.53 -9.86 9.60
C ALA A 144 7.30 -9.39 10.38
N ILE A 145 6.15 -9.24 9.71
CA ILE A 145 4.90 -8.78 10.33
C ILE A 145 4.26 -9.89 11.16
N ASP A 146 4.11 -11.11 10.64
CA ASP A 146 3.67 -12.32 11.38
C ASP A 146 2.40 -12.09 12.23
N GLY A 147 1.42 -11.37 11.67
CA GLY A 147 0.16 -11.07 12.36
C GLY A 147 0.28 -10.11 13.55
N ARG A 148 1.38 -9.36 13.69
CA ARG A 148 1.57 -8.37 14.77
C ARG A 148 0.79 -7.07 14.57
N PHE A 149 0.20 -6.87 13.41
CA PHE A 149 -0.67 -5.73 13.14
C PHE A 149 -2.14 -6.09 13.36
N GLU A 150 -2.90 -5.12 13.86
CA GLU A 150 -4.31 -5.26 14.18
C GLU A 150 -5.12 -4.17 13.47
N SER A 151 -6.37 -4.48 13.12
CA SER A 151 -7.31 -3.48 12.62
C SER A 151 -7.67 -2.49 13.73
N TRP A 152 -8.03 -1.27 13.33
CA TRP A 152 -8.47 -0.18 14.24
C TRP A 152 -7.41 0.30 15.23
N SER A 153 -6.14 -0.07 15.03
CA SER A 153 -5.03 0.34 15.89
C SER A 153 -3.72 0.36 15.13
N GLY A 154 -2.99 1.48 15.22
CA GLY A 154 -1.61 1.55 14.75
C GLY A 154 -0.68 0.69 15.62
N PRO A 155 0.46 0.21 15.09
CA PRO A 155 1.41 -0.57 15.86
C PRO A 155 2.12 0.31 16.88
N LYS A 156 2.44 -0.26 18.04
CA LYS A 156 3.31 0.38 19.02
C LYS A 156 4.71 0.52 18.42
N LEU A 157 5.44 1.59 18.80
CA LEU A 157 6.80 1.84 18.32
C LEU A 157 7.75 0.64 18.52
N VAL A 158 7.61 -0.09 19.63
CA VAL A 158 8.42 -1.30 19.88
C VAL A 158 8.15 -2.42 18.87
N VAL A 159 6.89 -2.60 18.45
CA VAL A 159 6.51 -3.58 17.44
C VAL A 159 7.02 -3.14 16.07
N LEU A 160 6.89 -1.85 15.76
CA LEU A 160 7.38 -1.29 14.51
C LEU A 160 8.90 -1.45 14.35
N ASN A 161 9.66 -1.14 15.41
CA ASN A 161 11.11 -1.27 15.38
C ASN A 161 11.56 -2.73 15.26
N ASP A 162 10.90 -3.66 15.98
CA ASP A 162 11.18 -5.11 15.88
C ASP A 162 10.91 -5.63 14.46
N ILE A 163 9.81 -5.21 13.81
CA ILE A 163 9.52 -5.57 12.41
C ILE A 163 10.58 -5.02 11.46
N ALA A 164 10.96 -3.75 11.64
CA ALA A 164 11.96 -3.09 10.81
C ALA A 164 13.34 -3.78 10.91
N GLU A 165 13.80 -4.08 12.12
CA GLU A 165 15.06 -4.79 12.40
C GLU A 165 15.06 -6.20 11.80
N ARG A 166 13.96 -6.95 11.98
CA ARG A 166 13.82 -8.31 11.41
C ARG A 166 13.89 -8.31 9.89
N LEU A 167 13.18 -7.38 9.25
CA LEU A 167 13.16 -7.28 7.81
C LEU A 167 14.54 -6.91 7.26
N ALA A 168 15.20 -5.91 7.85
CA ALA A 168 16.54 -5.48 7.46
C ALA A 168 17.58 -6.61 7.63
N THR A 169 17.55 -7.31 8.77
CA THR A 169 18.45 -8.45 9.03
C THR A 169 18.24 -9.57 8.02
N ALA A 170 16.99 -9.88 7.66
CA ALA A 170 16.69 -10.91 6.67
C ALA A 170 17.19 -10.54 5.27
N LEU A 171 17.06 -9.27 4.87
CA LEU A 171 17.50 -8.79 3.56
C LEU A 171 19.02 -8.80 3.41
N GLU A 172 19.77 -8.44 4.45
CA GLU A 172 21.23 -8.48 4.41
C GLU A 172 21.80 -9.91 4.49
N ALA A 173 21.08 -10.85 5.10
CA ALA A 173 21.47 -12.26 5.11
C ALA A 173 21.37 -12.92 3.71
N ASP A 174 20.49 -12.40 2.86
CA ASP A 174 20.23 -12.89 1.49
C ASP A 174 21.03 -12.13 0.40
N SER A 175 21.82 -11.12 0.77
CA SER A 175 22.56 -10.21 -0.14
C SER A 175 23.98 -10.65 -0.52
#